data_AF-K2B8Q1-F1
#
_entry.id   AF-K2B8Q1-F1
#
_cell.length_a   1.000
_cell.length_b   1.000
_cell.length_c   1.000
_cell.angle_alpha   90.00
_cell.angle_beta   90.00
_cell.angle_gamma   90.00
#
_symmetry.space_group_name_H-M   'P 1'
#
loop_
_entity.id
_entity.type
_entity.pdbx_description
1 polymer ?
#
loop_
_entity_poly.entity_id
_entity_poly.type
_entity_poly.pdbx_seq_one_letter_code
_entity_poly.pdbx_strand_id
1 'polypeptide(L)'
;MKQASFLLLVVINGVFFCSAARALDDNIWPGVDSWVYQLQNADINDLSNTTYDVVVIDYAKDGTDDTAYTREQIQSLQASGKIVLAYLSIGEAE
;
A
#
# COMPACT_ATOMS: atom_id res chain seq x y z
N MET A 1 11.35 -41.63 42.58
CA MET A 1 12.60 -41.38 41.84
C MET A 1 12.49 -42.01 40.46
N LYS A 2 12.00 -41.25 39.47
CA LYS A 2 11.99 -41.61 38.05
C LYS A 2 12.58 -40.40 37.33
N GLN A 3 13.59 -40.67 36.52
CA GLN A 3 14.45 -39.66 35.93
C GLN A 3 13.66 -38.75 35.00
N ALA A 4 13.82 -37.44 35.23
CA ALA A 4 13.32 -36.40 34.37
C ALA A 4 14.21 -36.34 33.13
N SER A 5 13.66 -36.65 31.96
CA SER A 5 14.33 -36.43 30.67
C SER A 5 14.56 -34.94 30.48
N PHE A 6 15.82 -34.53 30.65
CA PHE A 6 16.33 -33.22 30.28
C PHE A 6 16.34 -33.14 28.75
N LEU A 7 15.36 -32.44 28.16
CA LEU A 7 15.42 -32.05 26.76
C LEU A 7 16.40 -30.87 26.67
N LEU A 8 17.64 -31.14 26.28
CA LEU A 8 18.62 -30.11 25.93
C LEU A 8 18.18 -29.48 24.59
N LEU A 9 17.37 -28.42 24.64
CA LEU A 9 17.15 -27.57 23.48
C LEU A 9 18.40 -26.68 23.31
N VAL A 10 19.23 -26.99 22.32
CA VAL A 10 20.34 -26.11 21.94
C VAL A 10 19.74 -24.86 21.32
N VAL A 11 19.68 -23.77 22.08
CA VAL A 11 19.42 -22.42 21.55
C VAL A 11 20.68 -21.97 20.82
N ILE A 12 20.78 -22.25 19.52
CA ILE A 12 21.78 -21.60 18.67
C ILE A 12 21.33 -20.14 18.51
N ASN A 13 21.91 -19.25 19.32
CA ASN A 13 21.92 -17.81 19.06
C ASN A 13 22.75 -17.56 17.79
N GLY A 14 22.13 -17.82 16.64
CA GLY A 14 22.68 -17.49 15.34
C GLY A 14 22.41 -16.03 15.02
N VAL A 15 23.19 -15.12 15.60
CA VAL A 15 23.35 -13.77 15.04
C VAL A 15 24.14 -13.95 13.74
N PHE A 16 23.43 -14.26 12.66
CA PHE A 16 23.97 -14.09 11.31
C PHE A 16 23.94 -12.61 10.99
N PHE A 17 24.98 -11.89 11.43
CA PHE A 17 25.37 -10.63 10.79
C PHE A 17 25.99 -10.98 9.43
N CYS A 18 25.14 -11.33 8.47
CA CYS A 18 25.50 -11.21 7.07
C CYS A 18 25.32 -9.74 6.70
N SER A 19 26.34 -8.92 6.94
CA SER A 19 26.49 -7.63 6.26
C SER A 19 26.89 -7.91 4.80
N ALA A 20 25.98 -8.52 4.04
CA ALA A 20 25.90 -8.21 2.63
C ALA A 20 25.47 -6.73 2.58
N ALA A 21 26.32 -5.90 1.99
CA ALA A 21 26.07 -4.49 1.75
C ALA A 21 24.59 -4.25 1.45
N ARG A 22 23.96 -3.36 2.21
CA ARG A 22 22.60 -2.86 1.92
C ARG A 22 22.60 -2.47 0.45
N ALA A 23 22.01 -3.32 -0.38
CA ALA A 23 21.65 -2.92 -1.73
C ALA A 23 20.82 -1.64 -1.54
N LEU A 24 21.20 -0.61 -2.28
CA LEU A 24 20.54 0.68 -2.23
C LEU A 24 19.05 0.43 -2.32
N ASP A 25 18.32 0.90 -1.31
CA ASP A 25 16.87 0.88 -1.31
C ASP A 25 16.45 1.90 -2.37
N ASP A 26 16.52 1.49 -3.63
CA ASP A 26 16.06 2.26 -4.79
C ASP A 26 14.52 2.26 -4.84
N ASN A 27 13.86 2.15 -3.67
CA ASN A 27 12.43 2.33 -3.58
C ASN A 27 12.13 3.80 -3.83
N ILE A 28 11.61 4.05 -5.04
CA ILE A 28 11.19 5.37 -5.50
C ILE A 28 10.16 5.98 -4.53
N TRP A 29 9.40 5.16 -3.80
CA TRP A 29 8.50 5.56 -2.72
C TRP A 29 8.80 4.80 -1.40
N PRO A 30 9.77 5.28 -0.61
CA PRO A 30 10.15 4.61 0.62
C PRO A 30 8.97 4.57 1.61
N GLY A 31 8.68 3.37 2.14
CA GLY A 31 7.59 3.15 3.09
C GLY A 31 6.20 2.92 2.47
N VAL A 32 6.12 2.76 1.15
CA VAL A 32 4.92 2.26 0.47
C VAL A 32 4.99 0.75 0.34
N ASP A 33 4.05 0.04 0.97
CA ASP A 33 4.01 -1.43 0.99
C ASP A 33 2.70 -1.99 0.45
N SER A 34 1.67 -1.15 0.26
CA SER A 34 0.33 -1.59 -0.08
C SER A 34 -0.41 -0.63 -1.01
N TRP A 35 -1.28 -1.18 -1.87
CA TRP A 35 -2.08 -0.40 -2.80
C TRP A 35 -3.47 -1.00 -3.01
N VAL A 36 -4.42 -0.15 -3.37
CA VAL A 36 -5.77 -0.53 -3.78
C VAL A 36 -6.08 0.00 -5.18
N TYR A 37 -6.81 -0.79 -5.95
CA TYR A 37 -7.25 -0.47 -7.29
C TYR A 37 -8.78 -0.56 -7.35
N GLN A 38 -9.44 0.59 -7.45
CA GLN A 38 -10.90 0.67 -7.40
C GLN A 38 -11.42 1.72 -8.38
N LEU A 39 -11.85 1.27 -9.55
CA LEU A 39 -12.35 2.15 -10.61
C LEU A 39 -13.84 2.49 -10.46
N GLN A 40 -14.56 1.80 -9.57
CA GLN A 40 -16.01 1.91 -9.45
C GLN A 40 -16.41 2.08 -8.00
N ASN A 41 -17.41 2.94 -7.77
CA ASN A 41 -17.94 3.24 -6.42
C ASN A 41 -16.83 3.66 -5.43
N ALA A 42 -15.82 4.39 -5.91
CA ALA A 42 -14.71 4.87 -5.10
C ALA A 42 -15.16 6.05 -4.21
N ASP A 43 -15.56 5.76 -2.97
CA ASP A 43 -15.87 6.84 -2.02
C ASP A 43 -14.60 7.36 -1.35
N ILE A 44 -14.44 8.68 -1.36
CA ILE A 44 -13.25 9.36 -0.83
C ILE A 44 -13.09 9.16 0.68
N ASN A 45 -14.20 9.15 1.44
CA ASN A 45 -14.13 8.97 2.87
C ASN A 45 -13.77 7.53 3.21
N ASP A 46 -14.36 6.55 2.52
CA ASP A 46 -14.03 5.14 2.74
C ASP A 46 -12.56 4.87 2.43
N LEU A 47 -12.05 5.38 1.29
CA LEU A 47 -10.66 5.23 0.88
C LEU A 47 -9.67 5.89 1.86
N SER A 48 -10.03 7.06 2.41
CA SER A 48 -9.20 7.75 3.41
C SER A 48 -9.02 6.93 4.70
N ASN A 49 -9.99 6.08 5.05
CA ASN A 49 -9.98 5.25 6.25
C ASN A 49 -9.30 3.89 6.04
N THR A 50 -8.92 3.55 4.81
CA THR A 50 -8.20 2.29 4.53
C THR A 50 -6.76 2.34 5.04
N THR A 51 -6.14 1.17 5.18
CA THR A 51 -4.71 1.05 5.52
C THR A 51 -3.79 1.08 4.31
N TYR A 52 -4.33 1.20 3.09
CA TYR A 52 -3.52 1.20 1.87
C TYR A 52 -2.71 2.49 1.73
N ASP A 53 -1.51 2.42 1.17
CA ASP A 53 -0.64 3.59 0.99
C ASP A 53 -0.94 4.31 -0.32
N VAL A 54 -1.19 3.53 -1.39
CA VAL A 54 -1.52 4.02 -2.72
C VAL A 54 -2.96 3.67 -3.07
N VAL A 55 -3.68 4.63 -3.63
CA VAL A 55 -5.05 4.50 -4.07
C VAL A 55 -5.11 4.83 -5.56
N VAL A 56 -5.47 3.84 -6.37
CA VAL A 56 -5.69 4.00 -7.81
C VAL A 56 -7.19 3.98 -8.07
N ILE A 57 -7.72 5.10 -8.57
CA ILE A 57 -9.14 5.30 -8.84
C ILE A 57 -9.32 5.86 -10.24
N ASP A 58 -10.54 5.80 -10.74
CA ASP A 58 -10.92 6.60 -11.91
C ASP A 58 -10.90 8.10 -11.56
N TYR A 59 -10.76 8.98 -12.56
CA TYR A 59 -10.85 10.43 -12.37
C TYR A 59 -12.29 10.89 -12.03
N ALA A 60 -13.29 10.08 -12.37
CA ALA A 60 -14.70 10.32 -12.16
C ALA A 60 -15.39 9.18 -11.40
N LYS A 61 -16.56 9.46 -10.82
CA LYS A 61 -17.31 8.45 -10.03
C LYS A 61 -17.98 7.41 -10.89
N ASP A 62 -18.39 7.81 -12.10
CA ASP A 62 -19.06 6.95 -13.09
C ASP A 62 -18.33 6.94 -14.45
N GLY A 63 -17.10 7.45 -14.50
CA GLY A 63 -16.29 7.55 -15.72
C GLY A 63 -16.62 8.74 -16.62
N THR A 64 -17.55 9.63 -16.21
CA THR A 64 -17.92 10.83 -16.99
C THR A 64 -17.41 12.12 -16.37
N ASP A 65 -17.17 13.14 -17.20
CA ASP A 65 -16.70 14.47 -16.75
C ASP A 65 -17.64 15.12 -15.73
N ASP A 66 -18.95 14.88 -15.83
CA ASP A 66 -19.97 15.43 -14.94
C ASP A 66 -19.83 14.94 -13.50
N THR A 67 -19.16 13.79 -13.30
CA THR A 67 -18.92 13.21 -11.97
C THR A 67 -17.44 13.17 -11.58
N ALA A 68 -16.60 13.93 -12.28
CA ALA A 68 -15.20 14.10 -11.94
C ALA A 68 -15.02 14.47 -10.46
N TYR A 69 -14.04 13.84 -9.79
CA TYR A 69 -13.67 14.26 -8.45
C TYR A 69 -13.13 15.68 -8.48
N THR A 70 -13.63 16.51 -7.58
CA THR A 70 -13.12 17.87 -7.40
C THR A 70 -11.70 17.85 -6.87
N ARG A 71 -10.95 18.93 -7.10
CA ARG A 71 -9.61 19.09 -6.55
C ARG A 71 -9.61 18.96 -5.03
N GLU A 72 -10.62 19.52 -4.38
CA GLU A 72 -10.77 19.54 -2.93
C GLU A 72 -10.99 18.12 -2.37
N GLN A 73 -11.72 17.27 -3.09
CA GLN A 73 -11.88 15.86 -2.75
C GLN A 73 -10.58 15.06 -2.89
N ILE A 74 -9.82 15.29 -3.96
CA ILE A 74 -8.53 14.61 -4.12
C ILE A 74 -7.53 15.09 -3.06
N GLN A 75 -7.53 16.38 -2.74
CA GLN A 75 -6.68 16.94 -1.69
C GLN A 75 -7.06 16.41 -0.30
N SER A 76 -8.34 16.20 0.00
CA SER A 76 -8.74 15.60 1.28
C SER A 76 -8.28 14.14 1.38
N LEU A 77 -8.35 13.37 0.29
CA LEU A 77 -7.81 12.01 0.25
C LEU A 77 -6.28 12.01 0.45
N GLN A 78 -5.55 12.90 -0.24
CA GLN A 78 -4.11 13.03 -0.08
C GLN A 78 -3.73 13.45 1.36
N ALA A 79 -4.49 14.35 1.97
CA ALA A 79 -4.27 14.79 3.35
C ALA A 79 -4.43 13.65 4.38
N SER A 80 -5.09 12.56 4.03
CA SER A 80 -5.13 11.33 4.86
C SER A 80 -3.87 10.46 4.76
N GLY A 81 -2.86 10.91 4.02
CA GLY A 81 -1.58 10.22 3.84
C GLY A 81 -1.54 9.27 2.64
N LYS A 82 -2.54 9.33 1.75
CA LYS A 82 -2.60 8.48 0.55
C LYS A 82 -1.86 9.10 -0.62
N ILE A 83 -1.17 8.25 -1.38
CA ILE A 83 -0.74 8.57 -2.75
C ILE A 83 -1.91 8.24 -3.68
N VAL A 84 -2.45 9.26 -4.37
CA VAL A 84 -3.63 9.09 -5.23
C VAL A 84 -3.21 9.11 -6.69
N LEU A 85 -3.57 8.08 -7.44
CA LEU A 85 -3.33 7.95 -8.87
C LEU A 85 -4.65 7.83 -9.62
N ALA A 86 -4.76 8.57 -10.73
CA ALA A 86 -5.88 8.41 -11.66
C ALA A 86 -5.55 7.31 -12.68
N TYR A 87 -6.48 6.40 -12.89
CA TYR A 87 -6.46 5.49 -14.02
C TYR A 87 -6.61 6.29 -15.33
N LEU A 88 -5.89 5.88 -16.36
CA LEU A 88 -6.01 6.43 -17.70
C LEU A 88 -5.77 5.31 -18.71
N SER A 89 -6.82 4.94 -19.45
CA SER A 89 -6.68 4.02 -20.58
C SER A 89 -5.99 4.73 -21.76
N ILE A 90 -4.92 4.13 -22.28
CA ILE A 90 -4.14 4.69 -23.41
C ILE A 90 -4.14 3.78 -24.65
N GLY A 91 -4.76 2.60 -24.55
CA GLY A 91 -4.78 1.58 -25.59
C GLY A 91 -6.15 1.34 -26.22
N GLU A 92 -7.21 1.89 -25.62
CA GLU A 92 -8.60 1.78 -26.06
C GLU A 92 -9.25 3.17 -25.96
N ALA A 93 -10.30 3.41 -26.75
CA ALA A 93 -11.13 4.60 -26.59
C ALA A 93 -12.26 4.28 -25.61
N GLU A 94 -12.46 5.13 -24.62
CA GLU A 94 -13.53 5.07 -23.61
C GLU A 94 -14.61 6.13 -23.87
#